data_AF-A0A816WU09-F1
#
_entry.id   AF-A0A816WU09-F1
#
_cell.length_a   1.000
_cell.length_b   1.000
_cell.length_c   1.000
_cell.angle_alpha   90.00
_cell.angle_beta   90.00
_cell.angle_gamma   90.00
#
_symmetry.space_group_name_H-M   'P 1'
#
loop_
_entity.id
_entity.type
_entity.pdbx_description
1 polymer ?
#
loop_
_entity_poly.entity_id
_entity_poly.type
_entity_poly.pdbx_seq_one_letter_code
_entity_poly.pdbx_strand_id
1 'polypeptide(L)'
;MKTFRKLFILVFVKCLVADINFQSHIRLSEWGTKFQPTDPSSLLSQSNAKSLLRCSASCNLNRQCRTFDYDSSSLLCRLFNDNLSTSNLVSSVQTQRIGSVTVPTRAFNNYGQPCSKCVADRYLTCSSFGTCECPLGSCWNGAQCDKRNNFNASASSIISNWCIQPVFDIFWPFDGNTHDSKNNYTSVSSAGISYNTSYWGVGLAIKLVRASAQYVKIPSGQILFYSSSFTIETWIYPIGFTTTDYAIFGQCEANITNKCMYFLVRNYKLTCGFGPNGTSGATSLSMNKWSHIACVYSFETQTLQVYLNGILDGSRSSFSFQGSSGDTTIGVTYAIPPGSNYFNGYLDLMQFVSTAKNASDILRDATLMAHYSFDTSLTADNTLNGINTTTSGSPSLVPGRVNQAIQLNPSAYIYTNYSSFPPLGVSNHPHTYSLWVKPTSSYAVSTILFILLPYTWLADIITMTASGKIGLTLVTGNFVLVSGPVLPLNTWTHVGATYSPSNGFRLYINGTFHSTSGAANYAAAGSSVNVVIGNDLSCGSNCMPGYGGSFTGCIDELFLHSRELTASEILAAANP
;
A
#
# COMPACT_ATOMS: atom_id res chain seq x y z
N MET A 1 34.13 13.60 24.59
CA MET A 1 35.51 13.09 24.54
C MET A 1 35.89 12.56 25.92
N LYS A 2 36.01 11.24 26.07
CA LYS A 2 36.82 10.60 27.12
C LYS A 2 37.78 9.65 26.39
N THR A 3 39.06 9.86 26.65
CA THR A 3 40.24 9.34 25.95
C THR A 3 40.35 7.82 26.06
N PHE A 4 40.29 7.11 24.94
CA PHE A 4 40.68 5.69 24.83
C PHE A 4 41.98 5.60 24.04
N ARG A 5 43.09 5.28 24.73
CA ARG A 5 44.37 4.96 24.08
C ARG A 5 44.43 3.45 23.84
N LYS A 6 44.70 3.09 22.56
CA LYS A 6 45.17 1.79 22.05
C LYS A 6 44.19 0.60 22.12
N LEU A 7 43.31 0.53 21.13
CA LEU A 7 42.61 -0.70 20.75
C LEU A 7 43.58 -1.62 20.00
N PHE A 8 43.79 -2.86 20.45
CA PHE A 8 44.46 -3.90 19.66
C PHE A 8 43.42 -4.69 18.87
N ILE A 9 43.58 -4.75 17.54
CA ILE A 9 42.84 -5.67 16.66
C ILE A 9 43.56 -7.01 16.74
N LEU A 10 42.87 -8.07 17.18
CA LEU A 10 43.40 -9.42 17.07
C LEU A 10 42.29 -10.42 16.76
N VAL A 11 42.58 -11.22 15.73
CA VAL A 11 41.92 -12.45 15.25
C VAL A 11 40.78 -12.28 14.25
N PHE A 12 41.03 -12.79 13.03
CA PHE A 12 40.02 -13.17 12.04
C PHE A 12 39.38 -14.50 12.47
N VAL A 13 38.08 -14.51 12.77
CA VAL A 13 37.33 -15.76 12.94
C VAL A 13 36.45 -15.93 11.72
N LYS A 14 36.91 -16.69 10.72
CA LYS A 14 36.06 -17.10 9.59
C LYS A 14 34.93 -17.99 10.12
N CYS A 15 33.70 -17.63 9.82
CA CYS A 15 32.55 -18.48 10.10
C CYS A 15 32.50 -19.58 9.01
N LEU A 16 32.64 -20.84 9.41
CA LEU A 16 32.48 -22.01 8.52
C LEU A 16 30.98 -22.35 8.39
N VAL A 17 30.18 -21.44 7.81
CA VAL A 17 28.82 -21.78 7.39
C VAL A 17 28.55 -21.07 6.05
N ALA A 18 28.55 -21.87 4.97
CA ALA A 18 28.07 -21.63 3.61
C ALA A 18 28.56 -20.36 2.85
N ASP A 19 29.41 -20.59 1.84
CA ASP A 19 29.59 -19.85 0.57
C ASP A 19 29.41 -18.32 0.48
N ILE A 20 29.78 -17.58 1.51
CA ILE A 20 30.06 -16.14 1.40
C ILE A 20 31.12 -15.73 2.41
N ASN A 21 32.15 -14.99 1.95
CA ASN A 21 33.30 -14.54 2.75
C ASN A 21 32.88 -13.52 3.84
N PHE A 22 32.28 -13.99 4.94
CA PHE A 22 32.00 -13.19 6.13
C PHE A 22 33.25 -13.05 7.02
N GLN A 23 33.61 -11.81 7.38
CA GLN A 23 34.60 -11.52 8.41
C GLN A 23 34.01 -10.58 9.46
N SER A 24 33.81 -11.07 10.68
CA SER A 24 33.50 -10.23 11.84
C SER A 24 34.77 -9.65 12.43
N HIS A 25 34.69 -8.42 12.93
CA HIS A 25 35.77 -7.78 13.67
C HIS A 25 35.49 -7.86 15.16
N ILE A 26 36.36 -8.51 15.92
CA ILE A 26 36.28 -8.51 17.38
C ILE A 26 37.18 -7.41 17.93
N ARG A 27 36.58 -6.48 18.68
CA ARG A 27 37.29 -5.41 19.38
C ARG A 27 37.43 -5.79 20.84
N LEU A 28 38.65 -5.77 21.37
CA LEU A 28 38.93 -6.13 22.75
C LEU A 28 39.26 -4.89 23.59
N SER A 29 38.81 -4.87 24.84
CA SER A 29 39.22 -3.89 25.86
C SER A 29 40.66 -4.13 26.33
N GLU A 30 41.16 -3.25 27.20
CA GLU A 30 42.30 -3.57 28.06
C GLU A 30 41.91 -4.61 29.13
N TRP A 31 42.92 -5.28 29.68
CA TRP A 31 42.75 -6.14 30.85
C TRP A 31 42.38 -5.31 32.08
N GLY A 32 41.61 -5.88 33.02
CA GLY A 32 41.09 -5.13 34.16
C GLY A 32 39.73 -4.49 33.94
N THR A 33 38.96 -4.95 32.95
CA THR A 33 37.63 -4.40 32.66
C THR A 33 36.58 -5.50 32.76
N LYS A 34 35.47 -5.23 33.47
CA LYS A 34 34.32 -6.14 33.57
C LYS A 34 33.10 -5.52 32.92
N PHE A 35 32.35 -6.34 32.20
CA PHE A 35 31.09 -5.92 31.60
C PHE A 35 30.00 -5.90 32.67
N GLN A 36 29.39 -4.73 32.88
CA GLN A 36 28.19 -4.61 33.70
C GLN A 36 27.00 -4.35 32.77
N PRO A 37 26.14 -5.36 32.54
CA PRO A 37 24.96 -5.16 31.71
C PRO A 37 24.01 -4.16 32.38
N THR A 38 23.33 -3.35 31.57
CA THR A 38 22.28 -2.43 32.04
C THR A 38 21.03 -3.17 32.51
N ASP A 39 20.85 -4.40 32.03
CA ASP A 39 19.73 -5.28 32.34
C ASP A 39 20.25 -6.72 32.54
N PRO A 40 20.01 -7.35 33.72
CA PRO A 40 20.45 -8.72 34.01
C PRO A 40 19.97 -9.76 32.99
N SER A 41 18.83 -9.52 32.31
CA SER A 41 18.29 -10.42 31.29
C SER A 41 19.08 -10.43 29.97
N SER A 42 20.09 -9.56 29.83
CA SER A 42 21.00 -9.53 28.68
C SER A 42 22.00 -10.68 28.61
N LEU A 43 22.20 -11.41 29.73
CA LEU A 43 23.11 -12.55 29.79
C LEU A 43 22.52 -13.71 28.98
N LEU A 44 23.17 -14.04 27.87
CA LEU A 44 22.76 -15.13 26.98
C LEU A 44 23.23 -16.49 27.48
N SER A 45 24.48 -16.56 27.96
CA SER A 45 25.06 -17.79 28.49
C SER A 45 26.29 -17.52 29.33
N GLN A 46 26.59 -18.46 30.21
CA GLN A 46 27.80 -18.51 31.02
C GLN A 46 28.40 -19.91 30.90
N SER A 47 29.69 -19.97 30.55
CA SER A 47 30.40 -21.24 30.36
C SER A 47 31.88 -21.09 30.68
N ASN A 48 32.59 -22.21 30.85
CA ASN A 48 34.05 -22.20 30.98
C ASN A 48 34.70 -22.26 29.59
N ALA A 49 35.53 -21.27 29.28
CA ALA A 49 36.30 -21.22 28.04
C ALA A 49 37.80 -21.35 28.34
N LYS A 50 38.47 -22.32 27.70
CA LYS A 50 39.92 -22.57 27.89
C LYS A 50 40.82 -21.40 27.44
N SER A 51 40.27 -20.41 26.73
CA SER A 51 40.98 -19.20 26.33
C SER A 51 40.02 -18.10 25.92
N LEU A 52 40.53 -16.86 25.93
CA LEU A 52 39.84 -15.68 25.37
C LEU A 52 39.39 -15.92 23.92
N LEU A 53 40.24 -16.59 23.14
CA LEU A 53 39.94 -16.94 21.75
C LEU A 53 38.70 -17.84 21.66
N ARG A 54 38.59 -18.87 22.50
CA ARG A 54 37.41 -19.74 22.53
C ARG A 54 36.15 -18.98 22.96
N CYS A 55 36.26 -18.12 23.97
CA CYS A 55 35.14 -17.26 24.39
C CYS A 55 34.65 -16.35 23.25
N SER A 56 35.60 -15.74 22.54
CA SER A 56 35.32 -14.88 21.40
C SER A 56 34.67 -15.64 20.23
N ALA A 57 35.11 -16.88 19.98
CA ALA A 57 34.52 -17.75 18.96
C ALA A 57 33.09 -18.17 19.33
N SER A 58 32.83 -18.49 20.60
CA SER A 58 31.48 -18.79 21.09
C SER A 58 30.53 -17.61 20.91
N CYS A 59 30.98 -16.38 21.19
CA CYS A 59 30.21 -15.18 20.88
C CYS A 59 29.99 -15.02 19.37
N ASN A 60 31.02 -15.26 18.57
CA ASN A 60 30.90 -15.14 17.12
C ASN A 60 29.93 -16.16 16.49
N LEU A 61 29.81 -17.35 17.07
CA LEU A 61 28.87 -18.38 16.61
C LEU A 61 27.43 -18.14 17.08
N ASN A 62 27.25 -17.45 18.20
CA ASN A 62 25.92 -17.09 18.70
C ASN A 62 25.40 -15.81 18.01
N ARG A 63 24.35 -15.93 17.18
CA ARG A 63 23.77 -14.81 16.41
C ARG A 63 23.24 -13.66 17.30
N GLN A 64 22.86 -13.95 18.54
CA GLN A 64 22.40 -12.94 19.50
C GLN A 64 23.55 -12.30 20.28
N CYS A 65 24.76 -12.88 20.28
CA CYS A 65 25.87 -12.31 21.04
C CYS A 65 26.44 -11.05 20.37
N ARG A 66 26.57 -9.99 21.17
CA ARG A 66 27.11 -8.67 20.79
C ARG A 66 28.39 -8.38 21.58
N THR A 67 28.40 -8.69 22.87
CA THR A 67 29.52 -8.47 23.79
C THR A 67 29.80 -9.73 24.59
N PHE A 68 31.06 -9.97 24.94
CA PHE A 68 31.45 -11.04 25.86
C PHE A 68 32.45 -10.55 26.90
N ASP A 69 32.44 -11.19 28.06
CA ASP A 69 33.35 -10.96 29.18
C ASP A 69 34.08 -12.28 29.47
N TYR A 70 35.40 -12.22 29.57
CA TYR A 70 36.25 -13.36 29.83
C TYR A 70 37.20 -13.10 31.01
N ASP A 71 37.23 -14.03 31.95
CA ASP A 71 38.19 -14.07 33.05
C ASP A 71 39.21 -15.19 32.82
N SER A 72 40.48 -14.80 32.69
CA SER A 72 41.58 -15.74 32.48
C SER A 72 41.93 -16.58 33.72
N SER A 73 41.56 -16.12 34.93
CA SER A 73 41.87 -16.85 36.18
C SER A 73 40.85 -17.95 36.47
N SER A 74 39.56 -17.65 36.32
CA SER A 74 38.46 -18.58 36.54
C SER A 74 38.03 -19.33 35.28
N LEU A 75 38.58 -18.96 34.12
CA LEU A 75 38.18 -19.41 32.78
C LEU A 75 36.72 -19.08 32.42
N LEU A 76 36.08 -18.19 33.17
CA LEU A 76 34.69 -17.85 33.00
C LEU A 76 34.49 -17.02 31.73
N CYS A 77 33.57 -17.45 30.86
CA CYS A 77 33.12 -16.74 29.67
C CYS A 77 31.62 -16.45 29.78
N ARG A 78 31.25 -15.17 29.70
CA ARG A 78 29.87 -14.72 29.72
C ARG A 78 29.55 -14.00 28.42
N LEU A 79 28.44 -14.37 27.78
CA LEU A 79 27.99 -13.81 26.51
C LEU A 79 26.76 -12.93 26.75
N PHE A 80 26.72 -11.76 26.12
CA PHE A 80 25.67 -10.77 26.30
C PHE A 80 25.09 -10.32 24.95
N ASN A 81 23.80 -9.99 24.95
CA ASN A 81 23.11 -9.35 23.82
C ASN A 81 23.20 -7.81 23.86
N ASP A 82 23.89 -7.22 24.85
CA ASP A 82 24.05 -5.77 24.98
C ASP A 82 25.30 -5.28 24.22
N ASN A 83 25.26 -4.04 23.72
CA ASN A 83 26.37 -3.40 23.00
C ASN A 83 27.25 -2.56 23.95
N LEU A 84 28.54 -2.41 23.63
CA LEU A 84 29.48 -1.57 24.39
C LEU A 84 29.12 -0.07 24.35
N SER A 85 28.33 0.38 23.38
CA SER A 85 27.91 1.78 23.26
C SER A 85 26.80 2.18 24.23
N THR A 86 26.07 1.22 24.79
CA THR A 86 24.87 1.45 25.63
C THR A 86 25.04 0.99 27.07
N SER A 87 26.17 0.39 27.42
CA SER A 87 26.40 -0.30 28.71
C SER A 87 27.48 0.34 29.57
N ASN A 88 27.48 0.02 30.87
CA ASN A 88 28.45 0.52 31.83
C ASN A 88 29.67 -0.42 31.90
N LEU A 89 30.86 0.17 31.81
CA LEU A 89 32.13 -0.54 31.98
C LEU A 89 32.68 -0.25 33.38
N VAL A 90 33.05 -1.29 34.12
CA VAL A 90 33.59 -1.16 35.48
C VAL A 90 35.03 -1.67 35.49
N SER A 91 35.88 -0.97 36.23
CA SER A 91 37.20 -1.48 36.57
C SER A 91 37.08 -2.80 37.35
N SER A 92 37.96 -3.75 37.05
CA SER A 92 37.93 -5.09 37.61
C SER A 92 39.34 -5.62 37.84
N VAL A 93 39.43 -6.88 38.29
CA VAL A 93 40.69 -7.63 38.41
C VAL A 93 41.41 -7.69 37.06
N GLN A 94 42.74 -7.58 37.08
CA GLN A 94 43.59 -7.58 35.88
C GLN A 94 43.43 -8.84 35.00
N THR A 95 42.75 -9.87 35.48
CA THR A 95 42.51 -11.13 34.76
C THR A 95 41.25 -11.09 33.88
N GLN A 96 40.43 -10.03 33.94
CA GLN A 96 39.20 -9.89 33.16
C GLN A 96 39.35 -8.98 31.94
N ARG A 97 38.65 -9.35 30.85
CA ARG A 97 38.69 -8.64 29.58
C ARG A 97 37.37 -8.77 28.84
N ILE A 98 36.98 -7.70 28.14
CA ILE A 98 35.73 -7.63 27.38
C ILE A 98 36.05 -7.61 25.89
N GLY A 99 35.18 -8.22 25.09
CA GLY A 99 35.21 -8.09 23.64
C GLY A 99 33.84 -7.80 23.04
N SER A 100 33.80 -7.06 21.94
CA SER A 100 32.58 -6.86 21.14
C SER A 100 32.75 -7.33 19.72
N VAL A 101 31.69 -7.92 19.17
CA VAL A 101 31.63 -8.34 17.77
C VAL A 101 31.03 -7.21 16.95
N THR A 102 31.80 -6.66 16.02
CA THR A 102 31.35 -5.62 15.09
C THR A 102 31.30 -6.19 13.67
N VAL A 103 30.21 -5.93 12.95
CA VAL A 103 30.08 -6.22 11.51
C VAL A 103 29.95 -4.88 10.77
N PRO A 104 30.65 -4.65 9.64
CA PRO A 104 30.56 -3.38 8.92
C PRO A 104 29.14 -3.11 8.40
N THR A 105 28.55 -1.97 8.79
CA THR A 105 27.16 -1.59 8.49
C THR A 105 26.84 -1.41 7.01
N ARG A 106 27.83 -1.16 6.14
CA ARG A 106 27.62 -0.99 4.70
C ARG A 106 27.45 -2.29 3.93
N ALA A 107 27.79 -3.43 4.52
CA ALA A 107 27.84 -4.69 3.79
C ALA A 107 26.45 -5.35 3.67
N PHE A 108 25.51 -5.08 4.59
CA PHE A 108 24.23 -5.79 4.64
C PHE A 108 23.13 -4.91 5.24
N ASN A 109 22.36 -4.24 4.37
CA ASN A 109 21.06 -3.67 4.70
C ASN A 109 19.99 -4.41 3.88
N ASN A 110 19.72 -5.66 4.26
CA ASN A 110 18.72 -6.50 3.61
C ASN A 110 17.39 -6.52 4.38
N TYR A 111 17.17 -5.58 5.30
CA TYR A 111 15.92 -5.49 6.06
C TYR A 111 14.75 -5.25 5.09
N GLY A 112 13.67 -6.03 5.21
CA GLY A 112 12.52 -6.01 4.30
C GLY A 112 12.72 -6.74 2.96
N GLN A 113 13.91 -7.25 2.66
CA GLN A 113 14.17 -8.04 1.44
C GLN A 113 13.65 -9.49 1.57
N PRO A 114 13.51 -10.26 0.47
CA PRO A 114 13.14 -11.67 0.55
C PRO A 114 14.11 -12.49 1.40
N CYS A 115 13.64 -13.53 2.07
CA CYS A 115 14.44 -14.33 3.00
C CYS A 115 15.77 -14.87 2.42
N SER A 116 15.85 -15.07 1.10
CA SER A 116 17.09 -15.46 0.40
C SER A 116 18.25 -14.47 0.61
N LYS A 117 17.96 -13.21 0.96
CA LYS A 117 18.95 -12.14 1.16
C LYS A 117 19.48 -12.02 2.60
N CYS A 118 18.83 -12.63 3.59
CA CYS A 118 19.26 -12.58 5.00
C CYS A 118 19.63 -13.93 5.62
N VAL A 119 19.70 -15.02 4.83
CA VAL A 119 20.10 -16.34 5.32
C VAL A 119 21.45 -16.30 6.07
N ALA A 120 22.37 -15.46 5.58
CA ALA A 120 23.71 -15.24 6.13
C ALA A 120 23.87 -13.93 6.90
N ASP A 121 22.79 -13.15 7.08
CA ASP A 121 22.84 -11.90 7.83
C ASP A 121 22.86 -12.19 9.34
N ARG A 122 23.75 -11.51 10.08
CA ARG A 122 23.89 -11.67 11.53
C ARG A 122 22.83 -10.89 12.32
N TYR A 123 22.31 -9.81 11.74
CA TYR A 123 21.34 -8.92 12.35
C TYR A 123 19.90 -9.27 11.96
N LEU A 124 19.68 -9.99 10.87
CA LEU A 124 18.36 -10.31 10.34
C LEU A 124 18.01 -11.80 10.45
N THR A 125 16.72 -12.09 10.51
CA THR A 125 16.13 -13.43 10.43
C THR A 125 15.02 -13.42 9.37
N CYS A 126 14.74 -14.58 8.79
CA CYS A 126 13.54 -14.75 7.97
C CYS A 126 12.30 -14.74 8.89
N SER A 127 11.31 -13.92 8.55
CA SER A 127 10.01 -13.88 9.22
C SER A 127 9.06 -14.92 8.65
N SER A 128 7.95 -15.16 9.36
CA SER A 128 6.85 -16.00 8.86
C SER A 128 6.20 -15.46 7.58
N PHE A 129 6.45 -14.19 7.24
CA PHE A 129 5.92 -13.53 6.05
C PHE A 129 6.90 -13.53 4.86
N GLY A 130 8.02 -14.27 4.96
CA GLY A 130 8.96 -14.43 3.85
C GLY A 130 9.92 -13.26 3.64
N THR A 131 10.01 -12.33 4.60
CA THR A 131 10.88 -11.15 4.57
C THR A 131 11.95 -11.20 5.65
N CYS A 132 13.03 -10.44 5.43
CA CYS A 132 14.13 -10.29 6.36
C CYS A 132 13.78 -9.26 7.44
N GLU A 133 13.69 -9.70 8.69
CA GLU A 133 13.27 -8.91 9.84
C GLU A 133 14.25 -9.01 11.01
N CYS A 134 14.05 -8.18 12.04
CA CYS A 134 14.84 -8.29 13.25
C CYS A 134 14.47 -9.53 14.08
N PRO A 135 15.46 -10.25 14.63
CA PRO A 135 15.22 -11.36 15.54
C PRO A 135 14.36 -10.94 16.76
N LEU A 136 13.61 -11.89 17.30
CA LEU A 136 12.81 -11.70 18.51
C LEU A 136 13.63 -11.01 19.62
N GLY A 137 13.08 -9.94 20.19
CA GLY A 137 13.72 -9.12 21.23
C GLY A 137 14.62 -7.99 20.71
N SER A 138 14.71 -7.79 19.39
CA SER A 138 15.42 -6.67 18.75
C SER A 138 14.52 -5.90 17.78
N CYS A 139 14.91 -4.67 17.44
CA CYS A 139 14.19 -3.76 16.56
C CYS A 139 15.14 -3.02 15.61
N TRP A 140 14.66 -2.68 14.42
CA TRP A 140 15.45 -2.03 13.39
C TRP A 140 15.62 -0.54 13.70
N ASN A 141 16.86 -0.06 13.66
CA ASN A 141 17.18 1.35 13.96
C ASN A 141 17.51 2.19 12.71
N GLY A 142 17.20 1.70 11.51
CA GLY A 142 17.58 2.31 10.24
C GLY A 142 18.94 1.85 9.68
N ALA A 143 19.73 1.11 10.47
CA ALA A 143 21.03 0.58 10.03
C ALA A 143 21.31 -0.88 10.46
N GLN A 144 20.86 -1.30 11.64
CA GLN A 144 20.99 -2.67 12.15
C GLN A 144 19.87 -2.98 13.16
N CYS A 145 19.69 -4.27 13.49
CA CYS A 145 18.79 -4.68 14.57
C CYS A 145 19.46 -4.55 15.95
N ASP A 146 18.79 -3.84 16.87
CA ASP A 146 19.27 -3.54 18.23
C ASP A 146 18.26 -3.94 19.31
N LYS A 147 18.70 -4.14 20.56
CA LYS A 147 17.83 -4.63 21.66
C LYS A 147 16.76 -3.58 22.04
N ARG A 148 15.53 -4.04 22.33
CA ARG A 148 14.45 -3.22 22.89
C ARG A 148 14.79 -2.87 24.35
N ASN A 149 15.12 -1.61 24.66
CA ASN A 149 15.28 -1.17 26.05
C ASN A 149 13.90 -1.02 26.71
N ASN A 150 13.57 -1.89 27.66
CA ASN A 150 12.44 -1.70 28.57
C ASN A 150 12.85 -0.69 29.65
N PHE A 151 12.36 0.55 29.57
CA PHE A 151 12.29 1.42 30.75
C PHE A 151 10.83 1.56 31.18
N ASN A 152 10.62 1.38 32.49
CA ASN A 152 9.34 1.28 33.17
C ASN A 152 8.34 2.39 32.80
N ALA A 153 7.09 1.96 32.63
CA ALA A 153 5.89 2.78 32.55
C ALA A 153 5.62 3.49 33.89
N SER A 154 6.36 4.55 34.19
CA SER A 154 6.01 5.58 35.19
C SER A 154 7.00 6.74 35.17
N ALA A 155 7.06 7.48 34.07
CA ALA A 155 7.65 8.83 34.07
C ALA A 155 7.13 9.61 32.86
N SER A 156 6.42 10.70 33.13
CA SER A 156 6.35 11.82 32.20
C SER A 156 7.78 12.31 31.91
N SER A 157 8.04 12.66 30.64
CA SER A 157 9.28 13.22 30.08
C SER A 157 10.29 12.24 29.42
N ILE A 158 10.47 12.47 28.11
CA ILE A 158 11.67 12.29 27.28
C ILE A 158 12.03 10.86 26.78
N ILE A 159 11.69 10.63 25.50
CA ILE A 159 12.45 9.97 24.42
C ILE A 159 13.19 8.67 24.76
N SER A 160 12.71 7.52 24.25
CA SER A 160 13.51 6.55 23.46
C SER A 160 12.81 5.20 23.26
N ASN A 161 11.66 5.17 22.57
CA ASN A 161 11.18 3.92 21.98
C ASN A 161 11.76 3.77 20.56
N TRP A 162 12.99 3.23 20.48
CA TRP A 162 13.66 2.88 19.20
C TRP A 162 13.08 1.62 18.54
N CYS A 163 11.80 1.33 18.78
CA CYS A 163 11.07 0.31 18.04
C CYS A 163 10.39 0.98 16.84
N ILE A 164 11.13 1.16 15.74
CA ILE A 164 10.47 1.33 14.45
C ILE A 164 9.91 -0.06 14.12
N GLN A 165 8.65 -0.32 14.51
CA GLN A 165 7.83 -1.18 13.64
C GLN A 165 7.85 -0.48 12.28
N PRO A 166 8.12 -1.17 11.16
CA PRO A 166 7.96 -0.52 9.86
C PRO A 166 6.56 0.08 9.85
N VAL A 167 6.43 1.33 9.41
CA VAL A 167 5.08 1.87 9.19
C VAL A 167 4.44 0.94 8.16
N PHE A 168 3.47 0.15 8.63
CA PHE A 168 2.61 -0.64 7.77
C PHE A 168 1.80 0.33 6.92
N ASP A 169 1.38 -0.12 5.75
CA ASP A 169 0.37 0.61 4.98
C ASP A 169 -0.81 0.91 5.90
N ILE A 170 -0.98 2.20 6.21
CA ILE A 170 -2.05 2.72 7.05
C ILE A 170 -3.15 3.11 6.10
N PHE A 171 -4.36 2.64 6.37
CA PHE A 171 -5.52 2.93 5.55
C PHE A 171 -6.63 3.46 6.44
N TRP A 172 -7.05 4.69 6.22
CA TRP A 172 -8.23 5.32 6.83
C TRP A 172 -9.38 5.29 5.83
N PRO A 173 -10.34 4.37 5.98
CA PRO A 173 -11.50 4.31 5.10
C PRO A 173 -12.49 5.45 5.36
N PHE A 174 -12.48 6.03 6.57
CA PHE A 174 -13.45 7.05 7.00
C PHE A 174 -14.93 6.62 7.00
N ASP A 175 -15.19 5.31 7.08
CA ASP A 175 -16.51 4.70 7.19
C ASP A 175 -17.18 4.95 8.57
N GLY A 176 -17.53 6.20 8.84
CA GLY A 176 -18.26 6.63 10.05
C GLY A 176 -17.39 6.84 11.29
N ASN A 177 -16.06 6.70 11.16
CA ASN A 177 -15.12 6.96 12.24
C ASN A 177 -13.76 7.43 11.71
N THR A 178 -12.84 7.78 12.62
CA THR A 178 -11.50 8.32 12.29
C THR A 178 -10.36 7.36 12.58
N HIS A 179 -10.66 6.08 12.84
CA HIS A 179 -9.63 5.07 13.04
C HIS A 179 -9.11 4.54 11.70
N ASP A 180 -7.88 4.06 11.71
CA ASP A 180 -7.38 3.26 10.59
C ASP A 180 -8.06 1.87 10.58
N SER A 181 -8.04 1.21 9.42
CA SER A 181 -8.66 -0.11 9.20
C SER A 181 -8.17 -1.22 10.12
N LYS A 182 -6.98 -1.08 10.71
CA LYS A 182 -6.41 -2.05 11.67
C LYS A 182 -6.55 -1.60 13.12
N ASN A 183 -7.10 -0.39 13.37
CA ASN A 183 -7.17 0.26 14.68
C ASN A 183 -5.82 0.31 15.41
N ASN A 184 -4.72 0.39 14.67
CA ASN A 184 -3.38 0.41 15.25
C ASN A 184 -2.94 1.83 15.65
N TYR A 185 -3.58 2.86 15.07
CA TYR A 185 -3.19 4.25 15.22
C TYR A 185 -4.31 5.02 15.93
N THR A 186 -4.07 5.36 17.20
CA THR A 186 -5.04 6.13 17.98
C THR A 186 -5.15 7.54 17.41
N SER A 187 -6.36 7.96 17.07
CA SER A 187 -6.66 9.30 16.57
C SER A 187 -7.49 10.10 17.59
N VAL A 188 -7.35 11.42 17.53
CA VAL A 188 -8.16 12.41 18.23
C VAL A 188 -8.73 13.33 17.17
N SER A 189 -10.04 13.53 17.16
CA SER A 189 -10.71 14.34 16.13
C SER A 189 -11.44 15.52 16.73
N SER A 190 -11.64 16.58 15.94
CA SER A 190 -12.50 17.70 16.32
C SER A 190 -13.94 17.21 16.59
N ALA A 191 -14.65 17.88 17.51
CA ALA A 191 -16.04 17.58 17.77
C ALA A 191 -16.94 17.91 16.56
N GLY A 192 -18.03 17.17 16.40
CA GLY A 192 -19.06 17.43 15.37
C GLY A 192 -18.63 17.14 13.93
N ILE A 193 -17.57 16.35 13.71
CA ILE A 193 -17.26 15.80 12.39
C ILE A 193 -18.43 14.92 11.93
N SER A 194 -18.84 15.10 10.68
CA SER A 194 -19.88 14.29 10.05
C SER A 194 -19.33 13.49 8.88
N TYR A 195 -20.13 12.54 8.42
CA TYR A 195 -19.79 11.64 7.33
C TYR A 195 -20.92 11.66 6.30
N ASN A 196 -20.59 11.46 5.04
CA ASN A 196 -21.56 11.42 3.94
C ASN A 196 -21.19 10.31 2.95
N THR A 197 -22.04 10.03 1.97
CA THR A 197 -21.78 9.01 0.94
C THR A 197 -20.42 9.21 0.26
N SER A 198 -19.63 8.14 0.21
CA SER A 198 -18.32 8.07 -0.45
C SER A 198 -18.41 8.36 -1.95
N TYR A 199 -17.24 8.49 -2.59
CA TYR A 199 -17.16 8.60 -4.04
C TYR A 199 -17.83 7.42 -4.77
N TRP A 200 -17.60 6.19 -4.29
CA TRP A 200 -18.06 4.97 -4.97
C TRP A 200 -19.50 4.58 -4.64
N GLY A 201 -20.20 5.37 -3.81
CA GLY A 201 -21.55 5.05 -3.34
C GLY A 201 -21.62 3.82 -2.44
N VAL A 202 -20.47 3.41 -1.89
CA VAL A 202 -20.29 2.33 -0.90
C VAL A 202 -19.37 2.85 0.19
N GLY A 203 -19.79 2.75 1.45
CA GLY A 203 -19.07 3.38 2.57
C GLY A 203 -19.37 4.87 2.73
N LEU A 204 -18.58 5.55 3.55
CA LEU A 204 -18.72 6.96 3.89
C LEU A 204 -17.39 7.70 3.78
N ALA A 205 -17.47 8.97 3.38
CA ALA A 205 -16.35 9.91 3.42
C ALA A 205 -16.46 10.85 4.63
N ILE A 206 -15.31 11.17 5.24
CA ILE A 206 -15.23 12.17 6.31
C ILE A 206 -15.44 13.57 5.74
N LYS A 207 -16.32 14.36 6.36
CA LYS A 207 -16.50 15.78 6.04
C LYS A 207 -15.75 16.64 7.05
N LEU A 208 -14.84 17.46 6.55
CA LEU A 208 -14.14 18.47 7.35
C LEU A 208 -14.60 19.87 6.96
N VAL A 209 -14.98 20.66 7.96
CA VAL A 209 -15.48 22.03 7.80
C VAL A 209 -14.45 23.03 8.32
N ARG A 210 -13.92 23.85 7.41
CA ARG A 210 -12.92 24.89 7.72
C ARG A 210 -13.42 25.91 8.75
N ALA A 211 -14.67 26.37 8.62
CA ALA A 211 -15.26 27.35 9.54
C ALA A 211 -15.33 26.86 10.99
N SER A 212 -15.31 25.55 11.20
CA SER A 212 -15.32 24.88 12.50
C SER A 212 -13.94 24.35 12.91
N ALA A 213 -12.88 24.68 12.16
CA ALA A 213 -11.51 24.22 12.42
C ALA A 213 -11.41 22.70 12.61
N GLN A 214 -12.09 21.94 11.75
CA GLN A 214 -12.16 20.48 11.88
C GLN A 214 -10.94 19.79 11.27
N TYR A 215 -10.38 18.83 12.00
CA TYR A 215 -9.28 17.98 11.58
C TYR A 215 -9.25 16.68 12.40
N VAL A 216 -8.46 15.72 11.92
CA VAL A 216 -8.08 14.51 12.67
C VAL A 216 -6.60 14.61 13.02
N LYS A 217 -6.26 14.15 14.22
CA LYS A 217 -4.91 14.19 14.76
C LYS A 217 -4.49 12.83 15.25
N ILE A 218 -3.37 12.34 14.78
CA ILE A 218 -2.69 11.16 15.29
C ILE A 218 -1.53 11.68 16.16
N PRO A 219 -1.55 11.47 17.49
CA PRO A 219 -0.49 11.91 18.39
C PRO A 219 0.91 11.48 17.95
N SER A 220 1.89 12.33 18.26
CA SER A 220 3.28 12.14 17.91
C SER A 220 3.84 10.78 18.34
N GLY A 221 4.76 10.25 17.53
CA GLY A 221 5.46 8.98 17.79
C GLY A 221 4.77 7.73 17.27
N GLN A 222 3.55 7.85 16.71
CA GLN A 222 2.85 6.69 16.13
C GLN A 222 3.23 6.46 14.65
N ILE A 223 3.37 7.52 13.86
CA ILE A 223 3.72 7.46 12.42
C ILE A 223 5.10 8.09 12.22
N LEU A 224 6.11 7.27 11.93
CA LEU A 224 7.52 7.70 11.82
C LEU A 224 8.06 7.37 10.42
N PHE A 225 8.40 8.41 9.65
CA PHE A 225 8.89 8.28 8.27
C PHE A 225 9.99 9.30 7.93
N TYR A 226 10.79 9.69 8.93
CA TYR A 226 11.97 10.52 8.68
C TYR A 226 12.98 9.78 7.79
N SER A 227 13.59 10.48 6.84
CA SER A 227 14.63 9.97 5.94
C SER A 227 14.31 8.63 5.29
N SER A 228 13.05 8.46 4.90
CA SER A 228 12.55 7.27 4.21
C SER A 228 11.65 7.66 3.05
N SER A 229 11.46 6.70 2.14
CA SER A 229 10.48 6.79 1.06
C SER A 229 9.07 6.69 1.63
N PHE A 230 8.10 7.34 0.99
CA PHE A 230 6.69 7.21 1.35
C PHE A 230 5.78 7.59 0.19
N THR A 231 4.53 7.14 0.28
CA THR A 231 3.40 7.61 -0.51
C THR A 231 2.24 7.95 0.43
N ILE A 232 1.65 9.12 0.23
CA ILE A 232 0.37 9.50 0.84
C ILE A 232 -0.62 9.77 -0.28
N GLU A 233 -1.76 9.12 -0.25
CA GLU A 233 -2.79 9.28 -1.28
C GLU A 233 -4.20 9.19 -0.69
N THR A 234 -5.17 9.80 -1.36
CA THR A 234 -6.56 9.86 -0.89
C THR A 234 -7.45 10.39 -2.02
N TRP A 235 -8.75 10.12 -1.93
CA TRP A 235 -9.77 10.84 -2.69
C TRP A 235 -10.17 12.11 -1.93
N ILE A 236 -10.30 13.24 -2.64
CA ILE A 236 -10.79 14.49 -2.08
C ILE A 236 -11.94 15.09 -2.89
N TYR A 237 -12.87 15.74 -2.19
CA TYR A 237 -13.94 16.56 -2.79
C TYR A 237 -13.94 17.94 -2.12
N PRO A 238 -13.19 18.91 -2.67
CA PRO A 238 -13.19 20.28 -2.16
C PRO A 238 -14.53 20.96 -2.42
N ILE A 239 -15.12 21.61 -1.40
CA ILE A 239 -16.39 22.35 -1.53
C ILE A 239 -16.21 23.88 -1.51
N GLY A 240 -14.97 24.36 -1.33
CA GLY A 240 -14.70 25.79 -1.28
C GLY A 240 -13.23 26.13 -1.10
N PHE A 241 -12.73 27.05 -1.94
CA PHE A 241 -11.41 27.67 -1.81
C PHE A 241 -11.56 29.18 -1.55
N THR A 242 -11.69 29.54 -0.29
CA THR A 242 -11.78 30.91 0.27
C THR A 242 -10.42 31.53 0.66
N THR A 243 -9.32 30.78 0.60
CA THR A 243 -7.97 31.20 1.02
C THR A 243 -6.89 30.54 0.15
N THR A 244 -5.63 30.82 0.44
CA THR A 244 -4.48 30.29 -0.30
C THR A 244 -4.29 28.79 -0.13
N ASP A 245 -4.38 28.27 1.10
CA ASP A 245 -3.94 26.92 1.46
C ASP A 245 -5.06 26.08 2.10
N TYR A 246 -5.14 24.80 1.72
CA TYR A 246 -6.07 23.79 2.25
C TYR A 246 -5.35 22.49 2.48
N ALA A 247 -5.04 22.21 3.75
CA ALA A 247 -4.22 21.06 4.11
C ALA A 247 -5.00 19.76 4.07
N ILE A 248 -4.40 18.75 3.46
CA ILE A 248 -4.93 17.38 3.41
C ILE A 248 -4.25 16.53 4.48
N PHE A 249 -2.92 16.59 4.52
CA PHE A 249 -2.09 15.85 5.47
C PHE A 249 -0.90 16.71 5.92
N GLY A 250 -0.46 16.55 7.16
CA GLY A 250 0.74 17.20 7.67
C GLY A 250 1.39 16.43 8.80
N GLN A 251 2.70 16.60 8.95
CA GLN A 251 3.43 16.20 10.15
C GLN A 251 4.54 17.22 10.39
N CYS A 252 4.61 17.78 11.60
CA CYS A 252 5.48 18.92 11.87
C CYS A 252 6.10 18.80 13.26
N GLU A 253 7.41 18.54 13.30
CA GLU A 253 8.20 18.52 14.54
C GLU A 253 8.44 19.96 15.02
N ALA A 254 8.91 20.80 14.11
CA ALA A 254 9.25 22.20 14.34
C ALA A 254 9.25 22.91 12.99
N ASN A 255 8.75 24.15 12.93
CA ASN A 255 8.61 24.93 11.70
C ASN A 255 9.97 25.42 11.15
N ILE A 256 10.81 24.46 10.77
CA ILE A 256 12.14 24.61 10.21
C ILE A 256 12.26 23.73 8.96
N THR A 257 13.23 24.05 8.11
CA THR A 257 13.47 23.32 6.86
C THR A 257 13.55 21.81 7.09
N ASN A 258 12.85 21.06 6.23
CA ASN A 258 12.77 19.60 6.24
C ASN A 258 12.08 18.95 7.45
N LYS A 259 11.67 19.69 8.50
CA LYS A 259 11.02 19.11 9.70
C LYS A 259 9.52 19.31 9.79
N CYS A 260 8.92 20.00 8.81
CA CYS A 260 7.47 20.09 8.68
C CYS A 260 7.02 19.70 7.28
N MET A 261 6.40 18.54 7.20
CA MET A 261 5.75 18.03 6.02
C MET A 261 4.35 18.63 5.89
N TYR A 262 4.02 19.03 4.67
CA TYR A 262 2.67 19.35 4.28
C TYR A 262 2.32 18.67 2.96
N PHE A 263 1.06 18.30 2.84
CA PHE A 263 0.38 17.96 1.60
C PHE A 263 -0.95 18.71 1.58
N LEU A 264 -1.12 19.61 0.62
CA LEU A 264 -2.20 20.59 0.62
C LEU A 264 -2.57 21.02 -0.80
N VAL A 265 -3.70 21.71 -0.93
CA VAL A 265 -4.03 22.50 -2.12
C VAL A 265 -3.63 23.94 -1.86
N ARG A 266 -2.73 24.48 -2.68
CA ARG A 266 -2.25 25.88 -2.64
C ARG A 266 -2.58 26.57 -3.95
N ASN A 267 -3.31 27.68 -3.89
CA ASN A 267 -3.76 28.41 -5.08
C ASN A 267 -4.39 27.45 -6.12
N TYR A 268 -5.33 26.63 -5.67
CA TYR A 268 -6.03 25.61 -6.47
C TYR A 268 -5.18 24.43 -6.93
N LYS A 269 -3.87 24.38 -6.66
CA LYS A 269 -2.96 23.33 -7.16
C LYS A 269 -2.46 22.43 -6.04
N LEU A 270 -2.30 21.15 -6.31
CA LEU A 270 -1.67 20.24 -5.34
C LEU A 270 -0.25 20.68 -5.06
N THR A 271 0.12 20.67 -3.78
CA THR A 271 1.47 20.99 -3.35
C THR A 271 1.84 20.08 -2.18
N CYS A 272 3.02 19.49 -2.25
CA CYS A 272 3.62 18.79 -1.12
C CYS A 272 5.02 19.30 -0.86
N GLY A 273 5.51 19.19 0.37
CA GLY A 273 6.85 19.67 0.71
C GLY A 273 7.24 19.52 2.17
N PHE A 274 8.49 19.84 2.45
CA PHE A 274 9.12 19.80 3.77
C PHE A 274 9.68 21.19 4.16
N GLY A 275 8.85 22.05 4.74
CA GLY A 275 9.18 23.46 5.02
C GLY A 275 9.26 24.29 3.71
N PRO A 276 10.32 25.06 3.42
CA PRO A 276 10.41 25.82 2.16
C PRO A 276 10.59 24.91 0.92
N ASN A 277 10.86 23.61 1.11
CA ASN A 277 11.14 22.67 0.03
C ASN A 277 9.87 21.95 -0.40
N GLY A 278 9.10 22.55 -1.31
CA GLY A 278 7.94 21.90 -1.92
C GLY A 278 8.04 21.72 -3.43
N THR A 279 7.11 20.93 -3.96
CA THR A 279 6.75 20.84 -5.37
C THR A 279 5.26 21.13 -5.51
N SER A 280 4.87 21.83 -6.58
CA SER A 280 3.48 22.10 -6.93
C SER A 280 3.15 21.45 -8.26
N GLY A 281 1.92 20.96 -8.36
CA GLY A 281 1.36 20.47 -9.61
C GLY A 281 1.11 21.58 -10.62
N ALA A 282 0.96 21.22 -11.89
CA ALA A 282 0.62 22.16 -12.96
C ALA A 282 -0.90 22.44 -13.02
N THR A 283 -1.72 21.47 -12.62
CA THR A 283 -3.17 21.48 -12.86
C THR A 283 -3.95 22.06 -11.67
N SER A 284 -4.90 22.95 -11.96
CA SER A 284 -5.82 23.48 -10.95
C SER A 284 -6.97 22.51 -10.68
N LEU A 285 -7.25 22.24 -9.41
CA LEU A 285 -8.35 21.41 -8.95
C LEU A 285 -9.67 22.17 -9.07
N SER A 286 -10.67 21.48 -9.58
CA SER A 286 -12.06 21.96 -9.55
C SER A 286 -12.71 21.64 -8.21
N MET A 287 -13.58 22.53 -7.75
CA MET A 287 -14.46 22.25 -6.61
C MET A 287 -15.63 21.38 -7.04
N ASN A 288 -16.31 20.80 -6.06
CA ASN A 288 -17.51 19.99 -6.25
C ASN A 288 -17.29 18.78 -7.18
N LYS A 289 -16.09 18.21 -7.12
CA LYS A 289 -15.71 17.04 -7.90
C LYS A 289 -14.70 16.21 -7.11
N TRP A 290 -14.89 14.90 -7.11
CA TRP A 290 -13.92 13.96 -6.56
C TRP A 290 -12.66 13.93 -7.43
N SER A 291 -11.50 13.95 -6.79
CA SER A 291 -10.20 13.76 -7.43
C SER A 291 -9.33 12.87 -6.57
N HIS A 292 -8.65 11.91 -7.19
CA HIS A 292 -7.60 11.15 -6.52
C HIS A 292 -6.32 11.97 -6.52
N ILE A 293 -5.64 12.02 -5.38
CA ILE A 293 -4.44 12.82 -5.22
C ILE A 293 -3.36 12.00 -4.51
N ALA A 294 -2.11 12.18 -4.89
CA ALA A 294 -0.99 11.54 -4.19
C ALA A 294 0.21 12.47 -4.04
N CYS A 295 0.95 12.27 -2.95
CA CYS A 295 2.26 12.81 -2.66
C CYS A 295 3.22 11.63 -2.51
N VAL A 296 4.23 11.56 -3.37
CA VAL A 296 5.22 10.48 -3.39
C VAL A 296 6.61 11.05 -3.17
N TYR A 297 7.36 10.47 -2.25
CA TYR A 297 8.76 10.79 -2.04
C TYR A 297 9.62 9.51 -2.11
N SER A 298 10.61 9.49 -2.99
CA SER A 298 11.64 8.44 -3.03
C SER A 298 12.93 8.97 -2.39
N PHE A 299 13.37 8.30 -1.33
CA PHE A 299 14.61 8.59 -0.65
C PHE A 299 15.84 8.19 -1.48
N GLU A 300 15.72 7.12 -2.27
CA GLU A 300 16.79 6.58 -3.11
C GLU A 300 17.17 7.59 -4.21
N THR A 301 16.16 8.22 -4.81
CA THR A 301 16.34 9.17 -5.91
C THR A 301 16.24 10.63 -5.47
N GLN A 302 15.87 10.88 -4.21
CA GLN A 302 15.63 12.22 -3.65
C GLN A 302 14.62 13.02 -4.48
N THR A 303 13.54 12.37 -4.94
CA THR A 303 12.49 13.00 -5.75
C THR A 303 11.18 13.09 -4.99
N LEU A 304 10.59 14.29 -5.00
CA LEU A 304 9.26 14.57 -4.48
C LEU A 304 8.30 14.83 -5.65
N GLN A 305 7.15 14.17 -5.64
CA GLN A 305 6.18 14.17 -6.73
C GLN A 305 4.76 14.35 -6.19
N VAL A 306 3.93 15.04 -6.97
CA VAL A 306 2.47 15.09 -6.79
C VAL A 306 1.78 14.50 -8.01
N TYR A 307 0.73 13.72 -7.76
CA TYR A 307 -0.10 13.12 -8.78
C TYR A 307 -1.55 13.58 -8.61
N LEU A 308 -2.21 13.84 -9.74
CA LEU A 308 -3.64 14.16 -9.81
C LEU A 308 -4.32 13.15 -10.73
N ASN A 309 -5.33 12.45 -10.22
CA ASN A 309 -6.09 11.40 -10.92
C ASN A 309 -5.18 10.33 -11.55
N GLY A 310 -4.14 9.92 -10.83
CA GLY A 310 -3.22 8.88 -11.27
C GLY A 310 -2.05 9.39 -12.15
N ILE A 311 -2.09 10.64 -12.60
CA ILE A 311 -1.10 11.21 -13.53
C ILE A 311 -0.14 12.14 -12.79
N LEU A 312 1.15 12.05 -13.11
CA LEU A 312 2.17 12.93 -12.55
C LEU A 312 1.87 14.39 -12.93
N ASP A 313 1.64 15.24 -11.94
CA ASP A 313 1.27 16.65 -12.14
C ASP A 313 2.41 17.61 -11.77
N GLY A 314 3.35 17.17 -10.93
CA GLY A 314 4.54 17.94 -10.57
C GLY A 314 5.64 17.08 -9.97
N SER A 315 6.90 17.44 -10.22
CA SER A 315 8.08 16.73 -9.73
C SER A 315 9.23 17.69 -9.45
N ARG A 316 10.00 17.40 -8.40
CA ARG A 316 11.20 18.16 -8.04
C ARG A 316 12.18 17.28 -7.28
N SER A 317 13.48 17.55 -7.43
CA SER A 317 14.48 17.05 -6.47
C SER A 317 14.30 17.72 -5.11
N SER A 318 14.29 16.93 -4.05
CA SER A 318 14.11 17.41 -2.68
C SER A 318 14.95 16.57 -1.71
N PHE A 319 15.48 17.22 -0.68
CA PHE A 319 15.98 16.51 0.50
C PHE A 319 14.87 15.71 1.16
N SER A 320 15.26 14.76 2.00
CA SER A 320 14.31 13.98 2.79
C SER A 320 13.59 14.80 3.85
N PHE A 321 12.41 14.32 4.21
CA PHE A 321 11.78 14.72 5.45
C PHE A 321 12.65 14.29 6.63
N GLN A 322 12.88 15.18 7.59
CA GLN A 322 13.79 15.02 8.73
C GLN A 322 13.07 15.16 10.07
N GLY A 323 11.74 15.29 10.07
CA GLY A 323 10.94 15.32 11.29
C GLY A 323 10.87 13.93 11.91
N SER A 324 11.41 13.78 13.12
CA SER A 324 11.48 12.53 13.89
C SER A 324 10.37 12.43 14.96
N SER A 325 9.60 13.49 15.12
CA SER A 325 8.51 13.62 16.08
C SER A 325 7.49 14.63 15.54
N GLY A 326 6.39 14.82 16.26
CA GLY A 326 5.30 15.71 15.86
C GLY A 326 4.00 14.96 15.58
N ASP A 327 2.89 15.62 15.89
CA ASP A 327 1.56 15.10 15.60
C ASP A 327 1.39 15.00 14.08
N THR A 328 0.75 13.91 13.63
CA THR A 328 0.28 13.79 12.26
C THR A 328 -1.14 14.31 12.19
N THR A 329 -1.46 15.12 11.21
CA THR A 329 -2.76 15.76 11.06
C THR A 329 -3.35 15.48 9.70
N ILE A 330 -4.67 15.26 9.66
CA ILE A 330 -5.48 15.13 8.45
C ILE A 330 -6.46 16.29 8.45
N GLY A 331 -6.45 17.10 7.40
CA GLY A 331 -7.28 18.30 7.28
C GLY A 331 -6.68 19.60 7.84
N VAL A 332 -5.47 19.56 8.38
CA VAL A 332 -4.67 20.74 8.79
C VAL A 332 -3.18 20.40 8.64
N THR A 333 -2.30 21.40 8.56
CA THR A 333 -0.85 21.24 8.80
C THR A 333 -0.32 22.36 9.68
N TYR A 334 0.63 22.06 10.55
CA TYR A 334 1.32 23.05 11.37
C TYR A 334 2.54 23.69 10.67
N ALA A 335 2.82 23.31 9.42
CA ALA A 335 3.80 24.01 8.58
C ALA A 335 3.37 25.46 8.23
N ILE A 336 2.07 25.75 8.39
CA ILE A 336 1.45 27.06 8.18
C ILE A 336 0.79 27.44 9.51
N PRO A 337 0.79 28.74 9.89
CA PRO A 337 0.12 29.19 11.12
C PRO A 337 -1.30 28.62 11.25
N PRO A 338 -1.63 27.98 12.39
CA PRO A 338 -2.96 27.41 12.64
C PRO A 338 -4.06 28.45 12.45
N GLY A 339 -5.23 28.02 11.98
CA GLY A 339 -6.38 28.94 11.76
C GLY A 339 -6.65 29.28 10.30
N SER A 340 -5.68 29.10 9.41
CA SER A 340 -5.78 29.60 8.02
C SER A 340 -6.04 28.52 6.97
N ASN A 341 -5.59 27.28 7.22
CA ASN A 341 -5.38 26.25 6.20
C ASN A 341 -6.20 24.97 6.38
N TYR A 342 -7.27 24.98 7.19
CA TYR A 342 -8.13 23.80 7.34
C TYR A 342 -8.76 23.38 6.02
N PHE A 343 -8.82 22.06 5.78
CA PHE A 343 -9.55 21.53 4.65
C PHE A 343 -11.04 21.89 4.74
N ASN A 344 -11.67 22.04 3.58
CA ASN A 344 -13.10 22.27 3.49
C ASN A 344 -13.68 21.37 2.40
N GLY A 345 -14.24 20.23 2.80
CA GLY A 345 -14.70 19.22 1.86
C GLY A 345 -14.76 17.82 2.45
N TYR A 346 -14.75 16.83 1.57
CA TYR A 346 -14.74 15.42 1.93
C TYR A 346 -13.40 14.78 1.61
N LEU A 347 -12.95 13.85 2.46
CA LEU A 347 -11.83 12.96 2.19
C LEU A 347 -12.29 11.52 2.30
N ASP A 348 -11.66 10.64 1.54
CA ASP A 348 -11.98 9.23 1.54
C ASP A 348 -10.76 8.39 1.16
N LEU A 349 -10.75 7.12 1.61
CA LEU A 349 -9.75 6.11 1.29
C LEU A 349 -8.29 6.61 1.43
N MET A 350 -7.98 7.29 2.55
CA MET A 350 -6.63 7.83 2.75
C MET A 350 -5.66 6.71 3.07
N GLN A 351 -4.54 6.66 2.37
CA GLN A 351 -3.45 5.74 2.61
C GLN A 351 -2.16 6.48 2.97
N PHE A 352 -1.40 5.93 3.90
CA PHE A 352 0.02 6.20 4.09
C PHE A 352 0.78 4.89 3.86
N VAL A 353 1.69 4.88 2.90
CA VAL A 353 2.50 3.71 2.50
C VAL A 353 3.97 4.07 2.72
N SER A 354 4.73 3.18 3.35
CA SER A 354 6.14 3.42 3.73
C SER A 354 7.15 3.22 2.58
N THR A 355 6.64 3.16 1.36
CA THR A 355 7.43 3.02 0.13
C THR A 355 6.98 4.05 -0.90
N ALA A 356 7.87 4.45 -1.79
CA ALA A 356 7.51 5.27 -2.94
C ALA A 356 6.82 4.40 -4.00
N LYS A 357 5.49 4.52 -4.13
CA LYS A 357 4.74 3.89 -5.22
C LYS A 357 5.20 4.43 -6.57
N ASN A 358 5.28 3.56 -7.58
CA ASN A 358 5.59 3.98 -8.95
C ASN A 358 4.35 4.59 -9.63
N ALA A 359 4.53 5.18 -10.80
CA ALA A 359 3.45 5.83 -11.53
C ALA A 359 2.31 4.87 -11.94
N SER A 360 2.62 3.61 -12.27
CA SER A 360 1.60 2.62 -12.62
C SER A 360 0.73 2.21 -11.43
N ASP A 361 1.30 2.09 -10.23
CA ASP A 361 0.55 1.78 -9.01
C ASP A 361 -0.37 2.95 -8.65
N ILE A 362 0.12 4.19 -8.68
CA ILE A 362 -0.70 5.39 -8.44
C ILE A 362 -1.82 5.53 -9.47
N LEU A 363 -1.53 5.22 -10.75
CA LEU A 363 -2.54 5.23 -11.81
C LEU A 363 -3.59 4.14 -11.58
N ARG A 364 -3.18 2.93 -11.18
CA ARG A 364 -4.09 1.85 -10.85
C ARG A 364 -4.97 2.23 -9.68
N ASP A 365 -4.41 2.74 -8.58
CA ASP A 365 -5.16 3.09 -7.38
C ASP A 365 -6.18 4.24 -7.65
N ALA A 366 -5.86 5.12 -8.59
CA ALA A 366 -6.77 6.18 -9.06
C ALA A 366 -7.87 5.71 -10.03
N THR A 367 -7.70 4.57 -10.71
CA THR A 367 -8.55 4.20 -11.87
C THR A 367 -9.12 2.78 -11.86
N LEU A 368 -8.64 1.89 -11.01
CA LEU A 368 -9.25 0.59 -10.78
C LEU A 368 -10.48 0.78 -9.88
N MET A 369 -11.65 0.48 -10.43
CA MET A 369 -12.93 0.67 -9.73
C MET A 369 -13.28 -0.55 -8.87
N ALA A 370 -13.07 -1.75 -9.40
CA ALA A 370 -13.28 -3.00 -8.68
C ALA A 370 -12.46 -4.14 -9.32
N HIS A 371 -12.12 -5.12 -8.49
CA HIS A 371 -11.49 -6.37 -8.90
C HIS A 371 -12.18 -7.54 -8.19
N TYR A 372 -12.69 -8.49 -8.95
CA TYR A 372 -13.28 -9.71 -8.41
C TYR A 372 -12.45 -10.89 -8.89
N SER A 373 -11.54 -11.37 -8.03
CA SER A 373 -10.71 -12.56 -8.28
C SER A 373 -11.53 -13.85 -8.22
N PHE A 374 -12.53 -13.90 -7.33
CA PHE A 374 -13.26 -15.12 -6.97
C PHE A 374 -12.42 -16.21 -6.30
N ASP A 375 -11.19 -15.90 -5.87
CA ASP A 375 -10.27 -16.86 -5.24
C ASP A 375 -10.78 -17.44 -3.91
N THR A 376 -11.42 -16.59 -3.11
CA THR A 376 -11.82 -16.93 -1.72
C THR A 376 -13.26 -16.53 -1.40
N SER A 377 -13.90 -15.75 -2.28
CA SER A 377 -15.23 -15.21 -2.06
C SER A 377 -15.95 -15.00 -3.39
N LEU A 378 -17.24 -15.33 -3.42
CA LEU A 378 -18.11 -15.06 -4.57
C LEU A 378 -18.45 -13.58 -4.75
N THR A 379 -18.21 -12.77 -3.71
CA THR A 379 -18.74 -11.40 -3.63
C THR A 379 -17.72 -10.33 -3.29
N ALA A 380 -16.53 -10.70 -2.83
CA ALA A 380 -15.57 -9.72 -2.35
C ALA A 380 -14.96 -8.92 -3.50
N ASP A 381 -15.02 -7.60 -3.39
CA ASP A 381 -14.14 -6.71 -4.14
C ASP A 381 -12.75 -6.73 -3.48
N ASN A 382 -11.74 -7.06 -4.27
CA ASN A 382 -10.34 -7.16 -3.86
C ASN A 382 -9.62 -5.78 -3.86
N THR A 383 -10.33 -4.69 -4.16
CA THR A 383 -9.81 -3.33 -4.04
C THR A 383 -10.16 -2.68 -2.70
N LEU A 384 -9.55 -1.52 -2.42
CA LEU A 384 -9.90 -0.71 -1.24
C LEU A 384 -11.26 0.00 -1.36
N ASN A 385 -11.91 -0.04 -2.53
CA ASN A 385 -13.20 0.60 -2.73
C ASN A 385 -14.36 -0.19 -2.10
N GLY A 386 -14.16 -1.49 -1.82
CA GLY A 386 -15.09 -2.32 -1.06
C GLY A 386 -16.44 -2.54 -1.73
N ILE A 387 -16.52 -2.51 -3.07
CA ILE A 387 -17.77 -2.64 -3.84
C ILE A 387 -18.17 -4.12 -3.95
N ASN A 388 -18.50 -4.74 -2.81
CA ASN A 388 -18.91 -6.14 -2.78
C ASN A 388 -20.19 -6.38 -3.58
N THR A 389 -20.30 -7.56 -4.21
CA THR A 389 -21.50 -7.97 -4.95
C THR A 389 -22.50 -8.70 -4.06
N THR A 390 -23.73 -8.83 -4.55
CA THR A 390 -24.75 -9.74 -4.02
C THR A 390 -24.96 -10.87 -5.01
N THR A 391 -25.18 -12.09 -4.51
CA THR A 391 -25.45 -13.28 -5.34
C THR A 391 -26.94 -13.54 -5.47
N SER A 392 -27.35 -14.06 -6.63
CA SER A 392 -28.66 -14.67 -6.84
C SER A 392 -28.49 -16.04 -7.49
N GLY A 393 -29.42 -16.97 -7.25
CA GLY A 393 -29.43 -18.30 -7.89
C GLY A 393 -28.29 -19.27 -7.52
N SER A 394 -27.62 -19.04 -6.39
CA SER A 394 -26.59 -19.93 -5.83
C SER A 394 -25.41 -20.23 -6.78
N PRO A 395 -24.61 -19.21 -7.15
CA PRO A 395 -23.33 -19.45 -7.83
C PRO A 395 -22.36 -20.21 -6.91
N SER A 396 -21.32 -20.81 -7.48
CA SER A 396 -20.34 -21.60 -6.73
C SER A 396 -18.91 -21.33 -7.20
N LEU A 397 -17.93 -21.62 -6.35
CA LEU A 397 -16.51 -21.53 -6.72
C LEU A 397 -16.03 -22.86 -7.31
N VAL A 398 -15.26 -22.76 -8.39
CA VAL A 398 -14.63 -23.90 -9.08
C VAL A 398 -13.18 -23.56 -9.44
N PRO A 399 -12.33 -24.54 -9.82
CA PRO A 399 -11.00 -24.23 -10.33
C PRO A 399 -11.02 -23.21 -11.48
N GLY A 400 -10.29 -22.12 -11.27
CA GLY A 400 -10.27 -20.95 -12.15
C GLY A 400 -9.21 -21.02 -13.25
N ARG A 401 -9.09 -19.91 -13.98
CA ARG A 401 -7.91 -19.61 -14.79
C ARG A 401 -6.72 -19.31 -13.88
N VAL A 402 -6.98 -18.54 -12.82
CA VAL A 402 -6.12 -18.32 -11.66
C VAL A 402 -6.87 -18.91 -10.48
N ASN A 403 -6.23 -19.75 -9.66
CA ASN A 403 -6.80 -20.33 -8.43
C ASN A 403 -8.28 -20.78 -8.51
N GLN A 404 -9.25 -19.93 -8.12
CA GLN A 404 -10.69 -20.22 -8.19
C GLN A 404 -11.42 -19.22 -9.09
N ALA A 405 -12.55 -19.65 -9.64
CA ALA A 405 -13.44 -18.85 -10.47
C ALA A 405 -14.88 -19.01 -10.02
N ILE A 406 -15.72 -18.02 -10.35
CA ILE A 406 -17.16 -18.15 -10.18
C ILE A 406 -17.75 -19.01 -11.31
N GLN A 407 -18.54 -20.02 -10.95
CA GLN A 407 -19.38 -20.78 -11.86
C GLN A 407 -20.82 -20.28 -11.80
N LEU A 408 -21.36 -19.97 -12.98
CA LEU A 408 -22.71 -19.49 -13.22
C LEU A 408 -23.53 -20.54 -13.97
N ASN A 409 -24.81 -20.59 -13.64
CA ASN A 409 -25.83 -21.44 -14.27
C ASN A 409 -27.00 -20.53 -14.71
N PRO A 410 -28.01 -21.03 -15.45
CA PRO A 410 -29.08 -20.18 -15.97
C PRO A 410 -29.88 -19.38 -14.93
N SER A 411 -29.81 -19.74 -13.64
CA SER A 411 -30.43 -19.00 -12.54
C SER A 411 -29.46 -18.15 -11.73
N ALA A 412 -28.14 -18.37 -11.86
CA ALA A 412 -27.13 -17.77 -11.00
C ALA A 412 -26.45 -16.56 -11.63
N TYR A 413 -26.34 -15.47 -10.87
CA TYR A 413 -25.66 -14.24 -11.26
C TYR A 413 -25.22 -13.45 -10.02
N ILE A 414 -24.35 -12.45 -10.22
CA ILE A 414 -23.96 -11.50 -9.18
C ILE A 414 -24.17 -10.06 -9.63
N TYR A 415 -24.40 -9.15 -8.69
CA TYR A 415 -24.64 -7.74 -9.01
C TYR A 415 -24.18 -6.81 -7.88
N THR A 416 -23.80 -5.57 -8.22
CA THR A 416 -23.45 -4.52 -7.22
C THR A 416 -24.70 -3.74 -6.76
N ASN A 417 -24.54 -2.62 -6.06
CA ASN A 417 -25.66 -1.71 -5.77
C ASN A 417 -25.85 -0.70 -6.91
N TYR A 418 -27.05 -0.09 -7.01
CA TYR A 418 -27.34 0.97 -8.00
C TYR A 418 -26.60 2.29 -7.74
N SER A 419 -26.01 2.46 -6.55
CA SER A 419 -25.17 3.61 -6.21
C SER A 419 -23.71 3.45 -6.65
N SER A 420 -23.32 2.29 -7.17
CA SER A 420 -21.94 1.97 -7.50
C SER A 420 -21.45 2.66 -8.80
N PHE A 421 -20.12 2.68 -9.02
CA PHE A 421 -19.50 3.11 -10.28
C PHE A 421 -19.98 4.44 -10.91
N PRO A 422 -19.98 5.58 -10.17
CA PRO A 422 -20.31 6.88 -10.75
C PRO A 422 -19.56 7.24 -12.05
N PRO A 423 -18.28 6.85 -12.28
CA PRO A 423 -17.59 7.10 -13.55
C PRO A 423 -18.33 6.55 -14.77
N LEU A 424 -18.90 5.34 -14.66
CA LEU A 424 -19.70 4.74 -15.72
C LEU A 424 -21.04 5.46 -15.91
N GLY A 425 -21.49 6.24 -14.92
CA GLY A 425 -22.66 7.11 -15.02
C GLY A 425 -22.46 8.38 -15.85
N VAL A 426 -21.24 8.65 -16.32
CA VAL A 426 -20.88 9.89 -17.03
C VAL A 426 -20.68 9.61 -18.52
N SER A 427 -21.45 10.29 -19.37
CA SER A 427 -21.31 10.18 -20.82
C SER A 427 -19.89 10.45 -21.27
N ASN A 428 -19.41 9.68 -22.24
CA ASN A 428 -18.06 9.76 -22.80
C ASN A 428 -16.91 9.51 -21.82
N HIS A 429 -17.17 9.03 -20.61
CA HIS A 429 -16.10 8.65 -19.67
C HIS A 429 -15.37 7.40 -20.17
N PRO A 430 -14.04 7.46 -20.40
CA PRO A 430 -13.26 6.29 -20.79
C PRO A 430 -13.30 5.21 -19.72
N HIS A 431 -13.42 3.94 -20.12
CA HIS A 431 -13.50 2.82 -19.19
C HIS A 431 -13.00 1.53 -19.84
N THR A 432 -12.74 0.51 -19.02
CA THR A 432 -12.32 -0.81 -19.48
C THR A 432 -12.92 -1.92 -18.63
N TYR A 433 -13.31 -3.00 -19.29
CA TYR A 433 -13.68 -4.28 -18.68
C TYR A 433 -12.69 -5.35 -19.12
N SER A 434 -12.16 -6.12 -18.19
CA SER A 434 -11.22 -7.21 -18.48
C SER A 434 -11.62 -8.42 -17.65
N LEU A 435 -11.75 -9.60 -18.27
CA LEU A 435 -12.12 -10.82 -17.57
C LEU A 435 -11.74 -12.06 -18.36
N TRP A 436 -11.58 -13.17 -17.65
CA TRP A 436 -11.54 -14.51 -18.24
C TRP A 436 -12.93 -15.12 -18.25
N VAL A 437 -13.30 -15.74 -19.38
CA VAL A 437 -14.60 -16.39 -19.57
C VAL A 437 -14.40 -17.80 -20.12
N LYS A 438 -15.15 -18.76 -19.56
CA LYS A 438 -15.19 -20.15 -20.03
C LYS A 438 -16.65 -20.60 -20.16
N PRO A 439 -17.26 -20.48 -21.35
CA PRO A 439 -18.60 -21.03 -21.59
C PRO A 439 -18.57 -22.57 -21.48
N THR A 440 -19.57 -23.19 -20.85
CA THR A 440 -19.55 -24.66 -20.59
C THR A 440 -20.71 -25.44 -21.21
N SER A 441 -21.75 -24.78 -21.69
CA SER A 441 -22.92 -25.40 -22.33
C SER A 441 -22.97 -25.11 -23.83
N SER A 442 -23.94 -25.71 -24.53
CA SER A 442 -24.30 -25.26 -25.89
C SER A 442 -24.55 -23.75 -25.93
N TYR A 443 -24.17 -23.11 -27.03
CA TYR A 443 -24.37 -21.68 -27.19
C TYR A 443 -25.86 -21.33 -27.15
N ALA A 444 -26.18 -20.37 -26.30
CA ALA A 444 -27.45 -19.68 -26.25
C ALA A 444 -27.15 -18.19 -26.20
N VAL A 445 -28.12 -17.38 -26.61
CA VAL A 445 -28.04 -15.94 -26.35
C VAL A 445 -27.92 -15.75 -24.84
N SER A 446 -26.89 -15.04 -24.40
CA SER A 446 -26.62 -14.84 -22.98
C SER A 446 -25.79 -13.60 -22.70
N THR A 447 -25.85 -13.15 -21.45
CA THR A 447 -25.19 -11.94 -20.97
C THR A 447 -24.11 -12.28 -19.96
N ILE A 448 -22.87 -11.88 -20.27
CA ILE A 448 -21.70 -12.09 -19.43
C ILE A 448 -21.58 -10.94 -18.43
N LEU A 449 -21.60 -9.70 -18.92
CA LEU A 449 -21.51 -8.49 -18.13
C LEU A 449 -22.52 -7.47 -18.64
N PHE A 450 -23.22 -6.82 -17.72
CA PHE A 450 -24.26 -5.86 -18.03
C PHE A 450 -24.18 -4.65 -17.11
N ILE A 451 -24.12 -3.45 -17.70
CA ILE A 451 -24.18 -2.19 -16.97
C ILE A 451 -25.61 -1.65 -17.03
N LEU A 452 -26.26 -1.63 -15.87
CA LEU A 452 -27.65 -1.23 -15.72
C LEU A 452 -27.75 0.18 -15.12
N LEU A 453 -28.39 1.09 -15.86
CA LEU A 453 -28.72 2.42 -15.37
C LEU A 453 -29.96 2.35 -14.45
N PRO A 454 -30.07 3.21 -13.41
CA PRO A 454 -31.16 3.18 -12.43
C PRO A 454 -32.58 3.41 -12.98
N TYR A 455 -32.72 3.62 -14.30
CA TYR A 455 -33.99 3.84 -14.99
C TYR A 455 -34.26 2.84 -16.14
N THR A 456 -33.65 1.63 -16.10
CA THR A 456 -33.86 0.50 -17.05
C THR A 456 -33.28 0.66 -18.46
N TRP A 457 -32.33 1.58 -18.64
CA TRP A 457 -31.62 1.78 -19.91
C TRP A 457 -30.26 1.08 -19.87
N LEU A 458 -29.84 0.50 -20.99
CA LEU A 458 -28.50 -0.08 -21.13
C LEU A 458 -27.46 1.03 -21.22
N ALA A 459 -26.31 0.79 -20.61
CA ALA A 459 -25.09 1.54 -20.89
C ALA A 459 -24.20 0.69 -21.81
N ASP A 460 -23.66 -0.39 -21.26
CA ASP A 460 -22.78 -1.32 -21.96
C ASP A 460 -23.14 -2.76 -21.63
N ILE A 461 -22.92 -3.67 -22.58
CA ILE A 461 -23.16 -5.09 -22.37
C ILE A 461 -22.15 -5.94 -23.15
N ILE A 462 -21.65 -6.98 -22.48
CA ILE A 462 -20.86 -8.06 -23.08
C ILE A 462 -21.78 -9.28 -23.16
N THR A 463 -22.01 -9.73 -24.39
CA THR A 463 -22.97 -10.80 -24.69
C THR A 463 -22.34 -11.92 -25.49
N MET A 464 -23.00 -13.06 -25.50
CA MET A 464 -22.71 -14.18 -26.39
C MET A 464 -23.95 -14.45 -27.26
N THR A 465 -23.75 -14.67 -28.55
CA THR A 465 -24.81 -15.03 -29.49
C THR A 465 -25.15 -16.52 -29.41
N ALA A 466 -26.27 -16.92 -30.01
CA ALA A 466 -26.63 -18.34 -30.18
C ALA A 466 -25.62 -19.14 -31.05
N SER A 467 -24.73 -18.46 -31.79
CA SER A 467 -23.62 -19.08 -32.53
C SER A 467 -22.30 -19.08 -31.76
N GLY A 468 -22.30 -18.58 -30.51
CA GLY A 468 -21.13 -18.53 -29.64
C GLY A 468 -20.20 -17.35 -29.85
N LYS A 469 -20.56 -16.40 -30.73
CA LYS A 469 -19.77 -15.19 -30.92
C LYS A 469 -19.93 -14.26 -29.72
N ILE A 470 -18.83 -13.67 -29.29
CA ILE A 470 -18.90 -12.57 -28.32
C ILE A 470 -19.30 -11.26 -29.01
N GLY A 471 -20.10 -10.44 -28.33
CA GLY A 471 -20.52 -9.12 -28.81
C GLY A 471 -20.37 -8.08 -27.70
N LEU A 472 -19.81 -6.92 -28.04
CA LEU A 472 -19.85 -5.73 -27.19
C LEU A 472 -20.86 -4.76 -27.77
N THR A 473 -21.78 -4.27 -26.94
CA THR A 473 -22.75 -3.26 -27.37
C THR A 473 -22.56 -1.99 -26.56
N LEU A 474 -22.32 -0.88 -27.28
CA LEU A 474 -22.29 0.49 -26.77
C LEU A 474 -23.64 1.17 -26.98
N VAL A 475 -24.12 1.92 -25.99
CA VAL A 475 -25.26 2.83 -26.17
C VAL A 475 -24.78 4.24 -26.47
N THR A 476 -25.18 4.74 -27.65
CA THR A 476 -24.81 6.07 -28.19
C THR A 476 -26.03 6.99 -28.42
N GLY A 477 -27.21 6.54 -27.98
CA GLY A 477 -28.52 6.98 -28.50
C GLY A 477 -29.10 6.00 -29.53
N ASN A 478 -28.23 5.21 -30.17
CA ASN A 478 -28.52 3.95 -30.84
C ASN A 478 -27.55 2.87 -30.32
N PHE A 479 -27.82 1.60 -30.62
CA PHE A 479 -26.91 0.52 -30.27
C PHE A 479 -25.81 0.34 -31.33
N VAL A 480 -24.55 0.30 -30.88
CA VAL A 480 -23.40 -0.02 -31.73
C VAL A 480 -22.82 -1.36 -31.29
N LEU A 481 -22.82 -2.34 -32.19
CA LEU A 481 -22.32 -3.69 -31.93
C LEU A 481 -20.91 -3.88 -32.49
N VAL A 482 -19.97 -4.30 -31.62
CA VAL A 482 -18.66 -4.81 -32.01
C VAL A 482 -18.69 -6.33 -31.91
N SER A 483 -18.65 -7.02 -33.05
CA SER A 483 -18.69 -8.48 -33.11
C SER A 483 -17.29 -9.08 -32.98
N GLY A 484 -17.17 -10.08 -32.10
CA GLY A 484 -15.96 -10.85 -31.87
C GLY A 484 -16.01 -12.28 -32.44
N PRO A 485 -14.99 -13.08 -32.14
CA PRO A 485 -14.91 -14.48 -32.57
C PRO A 485 -15.86 -15.36 -31.77
N VAL A 486 -16.02 -16.61 -32.22
CA VAL A 486 -16.68 -17.66 -31.45
C VAL A 486 -15.79 -18.07 -30.28
N LEU A 487 -16.32 -18.06 -29.06
CA LEU A 487 -15.59 -18.50 -27.88
C LEU A 487 -15.64 -20.04 -27.79
N PRO A 488 -14.50 -20.75 -27.77
CA PRO A 488 -14.50 -22.21 -27.63
C PRO A 488 -15.11 -22.65 -26.29
N LEU A 489 -15.97 -23.67 -26.34
CA LEU A 489 -16.52 -24.26 -25.12
C LEU A 489 -15.41 -24.88 -24.27
N ASN A 490 -15.60 -24.82 -22.95
CA ASN A 490 -14.72 -25.39 -21.93
C ASN A 490 -13.27 -24.91 -22.01
N THR A 491 -13.02 -23.78 -22.67
CA THR A 491 -11.70 -23.19 -22.82
C THR A 491 -11.73 -21.75 -22.30
N TRP A 492 -10.80 -21.40 -21.42
CA TRP A 492 -10.64 -20.05 -20.92
C TRP A 492 -10.23 -19.10 -22.05
N THR A 493 -11.00 -18.04 -22.26
CA THR A 493 -10.68 -16.96 -23.20
C THR A 493 -10.69 -15.64 -22.44
N HIS A 494 -9.62 -14.85 -22.55
CA HIS A 494 -9.58 -13.51 -21.98
C HIS A 494 -10.29 -12.54 -22.92
N VAL A 495 -11.20 -11.76 -22.37
CA VAL A 495 -11.98 -10.73 -23.06
C VAL A 495 -11.61 -9.38 -22.45
N GLY A 496 -11.04 -8.50 -23.26
CA GLY A 496 -10.83 -7.09 -22.92
C GLY A 496 -11.75 -6.19 -23.75
N ALA A 497 -12.47 -5.28 -23.11
CA ALA A 497 -13.31 -4.27 -23.76
C ALA A 497 -12.87 -2.90 -23.28
N THR A 498 -12.25 -2.10 -24.14
CA THR A 498 -11.80 -0.73 -23.81
C THR A 498 -12.65 0.30 -24.53
N TYR A 499 -12.94 1.42 -23.89
CA TYR A 499 -13.68 2.54 -24.47
C TYR A 499 -12.99 3.88 -24.24
N SER A 500 -12.96 4.70 -25.29
CA SER A 500 -12.80 6.16 -25.19
C SER A 500 -13.53 6.85 -26.34
N PRO A 501 -13.87 8.14 -26.25
CA PRO A 501 -14.58 8.83 -27.32
C PRO A 501 -13.86 8.83 -28.67
N SER A 502 -12.52 8.88 -28.65
CA SER A 502 -11.70 8.88 -29.86
C SER A 502 -11.57 7.50 -30.52
N ASN A 503 -11.63 6.42 -29.72
CA ASN A 503 -11.42 5.06 -30.20
C ASN A 503 -12.74 4.25 -30.32
N GLY A 504 -13.81 4.71 -29.68
CA GLY A 504 -15.02 3.93 -29.41
C GLY A 504 -14.73 2.66 -28.61
N PHE A 505 -15.60 1.65 -28.72
CA PHE A 505 -15.31 0.34 -28.14
C PHE A 505 -14.26 -0.40 -28.95
N ARG A 506 -13.33 -1.02 -28.25
CA ARG A 506 -12.35 -1.95 -28.80
C ARG A 506 -12.44 -3.27 -28.06
N LEU A 507 -12.56 -4.35 -28.83
CA LEU A 507 -12.53 -5.71 -28.36
C LEU A 507 -11.12 -6.26 -28.49
N TYR A 508 -10.64 -6.90 -27.42
CA TYR A 508 -9.41 -7.65 -27.35
C TYR A 508 -9.71 -9.08 -26.94
N ILE A 509 -9.04 -10.04 -27.58
CA ILE A 509 -9.15 -11.47 -27.28
C ILE A 509 -7.76 -11.99 -26.96
N ASN A 510 -7.60 -12.63 -25.80
CA ASN A 510 -6.32 -13.16 -25.32
C ASN A 510 -5.18 -12.12 -25.39
N GLY A 511 -5.48 -10.88 -25.01
CA GLY A 511 -4.50 -9.79 -24.98
C GLY A 511 -4.27 -9.09 -26.34
N THR A 512 -4.89 -9.57 -27.42
CA THR A 512 -4.66 -9.04 -28.77
C THR A 512 -5.87 -8.25 -29.27
N PHE A 513 -5.62 -7.11 -29.93
CA PHE A 513 -6.69 -6.31 -30.53
C PHE A 513 -7.42 -7.11 -31.61
N HIS A 514 -8.75 -7.11 -31.57
CA HIS A 514 -9.59 -7.85 -32.52
C HIS A 514 -10.40 -6.91 -33.42
N SER A 515 -11.24 -6.06 -32.84
CA SER A 515 -12.19 -5.23 -33.58
C SER A 515 -12.58 -3.97 -32.84
N THR A 516 -13.17 -3.01 -33.54
CA THR A 516 -13.59 -1.73 -32.96
C THR A 516 -14.86 -1.19 -33.62
N SER A 517 -15.61 -0.36 -32.89
CA SER A 517 -16.68 0.46 -33.47
C SER A 517 -16.16 1.65 -34.30
N GLY A 518 -14.89 2.03 -34.13
CA GLY A 518 -14.43 3.38 -34.45
C GLY A 518 -14.97 4.41 -33.46
N ALA A 519 -14.56 5.67 -33.61
CA ALA A 519 -14.98 6.77 -32.72
C ALA A 519 -16.51 6.79 -32.55
N ALA A 520 -16.95 6.74 -31.30
CA ALA A 520 -18.36 6.65 -30.92
C ALA A 520 -18.55 7.32 -29.55
N ASN A 521 -19.74 7.90 -29.34
CA ASN A 521 -20.07 8.59 -28.09
C ASN A 521 -20.85 7.66 -27.15
N TYR A 522 -20.31 7.41 -25.96
CA TYR A 522 -21.00 6.73 -24.87
C TYR A 522 -22.05 7.65 -24.23
N ALA A 523 -23.29 7.17 -24.16
CA ALA A 523 -24.39 7.86 -23.51
C ALA A 523 -24.70 7.23 -22.13
N ALA A 524 -24.67 8.04 -21.08
CA ALA A 524 -25.04 7.62 -19.72
C ALA A 524 -26.17 8.48 -19.15
N ALA A 525 -26.79 8.02 -18.06
CA ALA A 525 -27.92 8.70 -17.41
C ALA A 525 -27.51 9.89 -16.50
N GLY A 526 -26.22 10.14 -16.29
CA GLY A 526 -25.75 11.18 -15.36
C GLY A 526 -25.84 10.77 -13.89
N SER A 527 -26.00 9.48 -13.60
CA SER A 527 -26.09 8.92 -12.25
C SER A 527 -25.29 7.62 -12.15
N SER A 528 -24.91 7.25 -10.92
CA SER A 528 -24.27 5.95 -10.62
C SER A 528 -25.05 4.76 -11.19
N VAL A 529 -24.33 3.66 -11.43
CA VAL A 529 -24.82 2.51 -12.18
C VAL A 529 -24.57 1.20 -11.43
N ASN A 530 -25.33 0.18 -11.81
CA ASN A 530 -25.11 -1.17 -11.33
C ASN A 530 -24.35 -2.00 -12.36
N VAL A 531 -23.48 -2.92 -11.90
CA VAL A 531 -22.87 -3.96 -12.73
C VAL A 531 -23.51 -5.29 -12.36
N VAL A 532 -24.01 -6.01 -13.35
CA VAL A 532 -24.54 -7.37 -13.25
C VAL A 532 -23.65 -8.31 -14.06
N ILE A 533 -23.30 -9.45 -13.48
CA ILE A 533 -22.49 -10.48 -14.12
C ILE A 533 -23.30 -11.77 -14.20
N GLY A 534 -23.47 -12.28 -15.41
CA GLY A 534 -24.16 -13.55 -15.68
C GLY A 534 -25.63 -13.47 -16.07
N ASN A 535 -26.23 -12.28 -16.05
CA ASN A 535 -27.64 -12.09 -16.36
C ASN A 535 -27.94 -10.65 -16.80
N ASP A 536 -29.07 -10.43 -17.46
CA ASP A 536 -29.56 -9.12 -17.94
C ASP A 536 -30.72 -8.55 -17.11
N LEU A 537 -31.03 -9.20 -15.97
CA LEU A 537 -32.13 -8.92 -15.04
C LEU A 537 -33.51 -8.77 -15.72
N SER A 538 -33.70 -9.35 -16.90
CA SER A 538 -34.95 -9.19 -17.66
C SER A 538 -35.35 -7.72 -17.82
N CYS A 539 -34.42 -6.87 -18.26
CA CYS A 539 -34.63 -5.52 -18.80
C CYS A 539 -35.78 -5.37 -19.84
N GLY A 540 -36.49 -6.45 -20.18
CA GLY A 540 -37.68 -6.45 -21.03
C GLY A 540 -37.36 -6.03 -22.46
N SER A 541 -38.28 -5.30 -23.09
CA SER A 541 -38.12 -4.76 -24.44
C SER A 541 -37.03 -3.69 -24.59
N ASN A 542 -36.43 -3.24 -23.48
CA ASN A 542 -35.38 -2.22 -23.49
C ASN A 542 -34.01 -2.82 -23.83
N CYS A 543 -33.83 -4.13 -23.67
CA CYS A 543 -32.66 -4.84 -24.20
C CYS A 543 -32.76 -5.06 -25.71
N MET A 544 -31.59 -5.03 -26.36
CA MET A 544 -31.51 -5.21 -27.80
C MET A 544 -32.18 -6.54 -28.19
N PRO A 545 -33.14 -6.55 -29.14
CA PRO A 545 -33.80 -7.77 -29.58
C PRO A 545 -32.77 -8.80 -30.08
N GLY A 546 -32.76 -10.00 -29.49
CA GLY A 546 -31.80 -11.06 -29.83
C GLY A 546 -30.51 -11.10 -29.00
N TYR A 547 -30.38 -10.22 -28.00
CA TYR A 547 -29.29 -10.20 -27.02
C TYR A 547 -29.88 -10.11 -25.61
N GLY A 548 -29.84 -11.21 -24.88
CA GLY A 548 -30.39 -11.35 -23.54
C GLY A 548 -30.39 -12.81 -23.08
N GLY A 549 -30.47 -13.02 -21.76
CA GLY A 549 -30.45 -14.33 -21.13
C GLY A 549 -29.28 -14.57 -20.18
N SER A 550 -29.37 -15.66 -19.44
CA SER A 550 -28.38 -16.01 -18.42
C SER A 550 -27.17 -16.73 -19.01
N PHE A 551 -25.98 -16.29 -18.63
CA PHE A 551 -24.74 -16.97 -19.00
C PHE A 551 -24.55 -18.26 -18.20
N THR A 552 -24.11 -19.31 -18.88
CA THR A 552 -23.75 -20.59 -18.27
C THR A 552 -22.28 -20.88 -18.56
N GLY A 553 -21.47 -20.87 -17.51
CA GLY A 553 -20.01 -20.97 -17.65
C GLY A 553 -19.28 -20.51 -16.41
N CYS A 554 -18.00 -20.26 -16.56
CA CYS A 554 -17.16 -19.71 -15.49
C CYS A 554 -16.64 -18.33 -15.88
N ILE A 555 -16.49 -17.46 -14.90
CA ILE A 555 -15.84 -16.14 -15.02
C ILE A 555 -14.75 -16.05 -13.97
N ASP A 556 -13.65 -15.42 -14.32
CA ASP A 556 -12.49 -15.27 -13.44
C ASP A 556 -11.80 -13.93 -13.69
N GLU A 557 -11.09 -13.41 -12.67
CA GLU A 557 -10.26 -12.22 -12.74
C GLU A 557 -10.96 -11.03 -13.43
N LEU A 558 -12.12 -10.62 -12.89
CA LEU A 558 -12.88 -9.50 -13.43
C LEU A 558 -12.32 -8.17 -12.91
N PHE A 559 -11.83 -7.32 -13.83
CA PHE A 559 -11.37 -5.96 -13.58
C PHE A 559 -12.26 -4.92 -14.24
N LEU A 560 -12.59 -3.86 -13.50
CA LEU A 560 -13.32 -2.70 -14.00
C LEU A 560 -12.46 -1.45 -13.80
N HIS A 561 -12.13 -0.73 -14.88
CA HIS A 561 -11.34 0.50 -14.82
C HIS A 561 -12.12 1.73 -15.32
N SER A 562 -11.90 2.89 -14.70
CA SER A 562 -12.39 4.22 -15.10
C SER A 562 -11.45 4.92 -16.11
N ARG A 563 -10.79 4.13 -16.96
CA ARG A 563 -10.00 4.62 -18.08
C ARG A 563 -9.92 3.60 -19.21
N GLU A 564 -9.54 4.07 -20.39
CA GLU A 564 -9.09 3.18 -21.46
C GLU A 564 -7.72 2.59 -21.08
N LEU A 565 -7.63 1.26 -20.98
CA LEU A 565 -6.35 0.57 -20.86
C LEU A 565 -5.64 0.54 -22.22
N THR A 566 -4.32 0.63 -22.19
CA THR A 566 -3.47 0.43 -23.37
C THR A 566 -3.45 -1.03 -23.80
N ALA A 567 -3.10 -1.31 -25.06
CA ALA A 567 -2.97 -2.68 -25.56
C ALA A 567 -1.97 -3.51 -24.74
N SER A 568 -0.88 -2.90 -24.24
CA SER A 568 0.08 -3.56 -23.36
C SER A 568 -0.49 -3.93 -21.99
N GLU A 569 -1.34 -3.08 -21.42
CA GLU A 569 -2.00 -3.38 -20.14
C GLU A 569 -3.04 -4.50 -20.30
N ILE A 570 -3.78 -4.52 -21.41
CA ILE A 570 -4.69 -5.63 -21.75
C ILE A 570 -3.93 -6.93 -21.98
N LEU A 571 -2.77 -6.87 -22.64
CA LEU A 571 -1.92 -8.04 -22.82
C LEU A 571 -1.39 -8.57 -21.49
N ALA A 572 -1.00 -7.69 -20.56
CA ALA A 572 -0.58 -8.09 -19.22
C ALA A 572 -1.73 -8.75 -18.45
N ALA A 573 -2.94 -8.17 -18.47
CA ALA A 573 -4.13 -8.75 -17.84
C ALA A 573 -4.51 -10.13 -18.41
N ALA A 574 -4.24 -10.36 -19.71
CA ALA A 574 -4.45 -11.64 -20.38
C ALA A 574 -3.36 -12.69 -20.10
N ASN A 575 -2.32 -12.35 -19.34
CA ASN A 575 -1.24 -13.26 -18.95
C ASN A 575 -0.94 -13.11 -17.44
N PRO A 576 -1.93 -13.44 -16.58
CA PRO A 576 -1.82 -13.30 -15.13
C PRO A 576 -0.82 -14.26 -14.49
#